data_AF-A0A3E1D758-F1
#
_entry.id   AF-A0A3E1D758-F1
#
_cell.length_a   1.000
_cell.length_b   1.000
_cell.length_c   1.000
_cell.angle_alpha   90.00
_cell.angle_beta   90.00
_cell.angle_gamma   90.00
#
_symmetry.space_group_name_H-M   'P 1'
#
loop_
_entity.id
_entity.type
_entity.pdbx_description
1 polymer ?
#
loop_
_entity_poly.entity_id
_entity_poly.type
_entity_poly.pdbx_seq_one_letter_code
_entity_poly.pdbx_strand_id
1 'polypeptide(L)'
;MYMNNQPQATAGIKHVSTDSVCKEEKSTFWANIICQHLIQVDCNSIADQAQFHGSIQLRKIAHVDVSQVESCAQHMARTAPPIAQADKEYFS
;
A
#
# COMPACT_ATOMS: atom_id res chain seq x y z
N MET A 1 -18.25 38.97 7.84
CA MET A 1 -17.22 38.28 7.03
C MET A 1 -17.37 36.80 7.29
N TYR A 2 -17.96 36.06 6.35
CA TYR A 2 -18.18 34.62 6.50
C TYR A 2 -16.86 33.91 6.19
N MET A 3 -16.26 33.27 7.20
CA MET A 3 -15.15 32.35 6.99
C MET A 3 -15.72 31.10 6.33
N ASN A 4 -15.39 30.92 5.04
CA ASN A 4 -15.72 29.72 4.28
C ASN A 4 -14.95 28.52 4.86
N ASN A 5 -15.53 27.83 5.84
CA ASN A 5 -15.19 26.44 6.12
C ASN A 5 -15.84 25.59 5.02
N GLN A 6 -15.23 25.58 3.84
CA GLN A 6 -15.50 24.51 2.90
C GLN A 6 -14.97 23.21 3.52
N PRO A 7 -15.77 22.14 3.64
CA PRO A 7 -15.23 20.83 3.93
C PRO A 7 -14.27 20.50 2.79
N GLN A 8 -12.99 20.58 3.08
CA GLN A 8 -11.91 20.21 2.18
C GLN A 8 -12.21 18.79 1.73
N ALA A 9 -12.51 18.62 0.45
CA ALA A 9 -13.00 17.38 -0.12
C ALA A 9 -12.19 16.20 0.43
N THR A 10 -12.82 15.35 1.22
CA THR A 10 -12.29 14.04 1.59
C THR A 10 -12.23 13.21 0.31
N ALA A 11 -11.23 13.46 -0.52
CA ALA A 11 -10.82 12.54 -1.58
C ALA A 11 -10.59 11.21 -0.88
N GLY A 12 -11.45 10.22 -1.15
CA GLY A 12 -11.64 9.01 -0.34
C GLY A 12 -10.33 8.43 0.15
N ILE A 13 -9.98 8.72 1.40
CA ILE A 13 -8.80 8.17 2.05
C ILE A 13 -9.13 6.73 2.39
N LYS A 14 -8.50 5.77 1.71
CA LYS A 14 -8.63 4.35 2.04
C LYS A 14 -7.43 3.93 2.87
N HIS A 15 -7.68 3.53 4.11
CA HIS A 15 -6.65 3.00 5.00
C HIS A 15 -6.81 1.49 5.13
N VAL A 16 -5.71 0.75 5.00
CA VAL A 16 -5.67 -0.70 5.18
C VAL A 16 -4.48 -1.02 6.08
N SER A 17 -4.69 -1.83 7.13
CA SER A 17 -3.66 -2.19 8.11
C SER A 17 -3.70 -3.68 8.42
N THR A 18 -2.54 -4.28 8.70
CA THR A 18 -2.46 -5.67 9.18
C THR A 18 -2.98 -5.83 10.60
N ASP A 19 -3.26 -4.74 11.33
CA ASP A 19 -3.85 -4.80 12.68
C ASP A 19 -5.29 -5.31 12.68
N SER A 20 -5.96 -5.28 11.53
CA SER A 20 -7.33 -5.77 11.39
C SER A 20 -7.43 -7.28 11.09
N VAL A 21 -6.32 -8.00 11.01
CA VAL A 21 -6.30 -9.44 10.69
C VAL A 21 -5.54 -10.26 11.74
N CYS A 22 -5.86 -11.54 11.82
CA CYS A 22 -5.20 -12.48 12.73
C CYS A 22 -3.70 -12.61 12.40
N LYS A 23 -2.88 -12.91 13.41
CA LYS A 23 -1.41 -12.91 13.30
C LYS A 23 -0.91 -13.83 12.19
N GLU A 24 -1.56 -14.96 12.01
CA GLU A 24 -1.24 -16.00 11.04
C GLU A 24 -1.51 -15.56 9.59
N GLU A 25 -2.40 -14.58 9.41
CA GLU A 25 -2.83 -14.09 8.09
C GLU A 25 -2.11 -12.82 7.66
N LYS A 26 -1.45 -12.12 8.60
CA LYS A 26 -0.83 -10.79 8.38
C LYS A 26 0.10 -10.75 7.17
N SER A 27 0.96 -11.75 7.02
CA SER A 27 1.96 -11.78 5.93
C SER A 27 1.32 -11.97 4.56
N THR A 28 0.38 -12.92 4.45
CA THR A 28 -0.36 -13.18 3.20
C THR A 28 -1.26 -12.00 2.83
N PHE A 29 -1.97 -11.44 3.81
CA PHE A 29 -2.79 -10.25 3.65
C PHE A 29 -1.95 -9.06 3.16
N TRP A 30 -0.78 -8.82 3.77
CA TRP A 30 0.12 -7.76 3.36
C TRP A 30 0.61 -7.90 1.92
N ALA A 31 1.09 -9.08 1.53
CA ALA A 31 1.55 -9.34 0.17
C ALA A 31 0.43 -9.09 -0.86
N ASN A 32 -0.79 -9.53 -0.56
CA ASN A 32 -1.95 -9.30 -1.42
C ASN A 32 -2.25 -7.81 -1.61
N ILE A 33 -2.24 -7.03 -0.53
CA ILE A 33 -2.54 -5.59 -0.58
C ILE A 33 -1.49 -4.83 -1.38
N ILE A 34 -0.21 -5.12 -1.15
CA ILE A 34 0.89 -4.51 -1.91
C ILE A 34 0.71 -4.79 -3.40
N CYS A 35 0.44 -6.04 -3.77
CA CYS A 35 0.23 -6.44 -5.17
C CYS A 35 -1.01 -5.79 -5.80
N GLN A 36 -2.09 -5.60 -5.03
CA GLN A 36 -3.32 -4.96 -5.51
C GLN A 36 -3.18 -3.45 -5.70
N HIS A 37 -2.41 -2.78 -4.84
CA HIS A 37 -2.47 -1.31 -4.73
C HIS A 37 -1.21 -0.58 -5.18
N LEU A 38 -0.04 -1.23 -5.20
CA LEU A 38 1.22 -0.57 -5.53
C LEU A 38 1.87 -1.18 -6.77
N ILE A 39 2.31 -2.43 -6.63
CA ILE A 39 3.17 -3.07 -7.60
C ILE A 39 3.15 -4.57 -7.36
N GLN A 40 3.21 -5.34 -8.44
CA GLN A 40 3.41 -6.78 -8.32
C GLN A 40 4.86 -7.04 -7.85
N VAL A 41 4.99 -7.60 -6.66
CA VAL A 41 6.27 -7.94 -6.03
C VAL A 41 6.12 -9.25 -5.26
N ASP A 42 7.21 -10.01 -5.25
CA ASP A 42 7.36 -11.18 -4.42
C ASP A 42 7.86 -10.74 -3.04
N CYS A 43 7.07 -11.00 -2.00
CA CYS A 43 7.47 -10.76 -0.61
C CYS A 43 8.28 -11.98 -0.13
N ASN A 44 9.60 -11.90 -0.28
CA ASN A 44 10.49 -13.06 -0.12
C ASN A 44 10.83 -13.38 1.34
N SER A 45 10.86 -12.37 2.22
CA SER A 45 11.05 -12.61 3.65
C SER A 45 10.49 -11.49 4.52
N ILE A 46 9.72 -11.91 5.52
CA ILE A 46 9.31 -11.11 6.68
C ILE A 46 9.89 -11.82 7.90
N ALA A 47 10.76 -11.14 8.65
CA ALA A 47 11.57 -11.75 9.71
C ALA A 47 10.73 -12.29 10.88
N ASP A 48 9.62 -11.63 11.21
CA ASP A 48 8.66 -12.08 12.22
C ASP A 48 7.24 -11.93 11.67
N GLN A 49 6.74 -12.99 11.03
CA GLN A 49 5.45 -12.99 10.35
C GLN A 49 4.27 -12.73 11.31
N ALA A 50 4.36 -13.21 12.56
CA ALA A 50 3.30 -13.09 13.55
C ALA A 50 3.26 -11.71 14.21
N GLN A 51 4.40 -11.01 14.28
CA GLN A 51 4.51 -9.65 14.79
C GLN A 51 4.55 -8.58 13.70
N PHE A 52 4.42 -8.98 12.43
CA PHE A 52 4.45 -8.05 11.33
C PHE A 52 3.39 -6.95 11.50
N HIS A 53 3.81 -5.70 11.32
CA HIS A 53 2.90 -4.57 11.22
C HIS A 53 3.18 -3.81 9.92
N GLY A 54 2.11 -3.45 9.24
CA GLY A 54 2.16 -2.63 8.05
C GLY A 54 0.82 -2.00 7.75
N SER A 55 0.86 -0.78 7.23
CA SER A 55 -0.33 -0.04 6.82
C SER A 55 -0.09 0.70 5.51
N ILE A 56 -1.16 0.83 4.73
CA ILE A 56 -1.18 1.64 3.53
C ILE A 56 -2.33 2.65 3.64
N GLN A 57 -2.00 3.91 3.44
CA GLN A 57 -2.97 4.97 3.26
C GLN A 57 -2.95 5.41 1.80
N LEU A 58 -4.07 5.19 1.12
CA LEU A 58 -4.28 5.59 -0.27
C LEU A 58 -5.08 6.89 -0.30
N ARG A 59 -4.60 7.86 -1.06
CA ARG A 59 -5.30 9.12 -1.31
C ARG A 59 -5.07 9.59 -2.74
N LYS A 60 -6.03 10.35 -3.26
CA LYS A 60 -5.89 10.99 -4.56
C LYS A 60 -5.67 12.49 -4.36
N ILE A 61 -4.59 13.02 -4.93
CA ILE A 61 -4.29 14.45 -4.93
C ILE A 61 -4.38 14.93 -6.38
N ALA A 62 -5.46 15.66 -6.70
CA ALA A 62 -5.84 16.00 -8.07
C ALA A 62 -5.87 14.75 -8.98
N HIS A 63 -4.91 14.63 -9.90
CA HIS A 63 -4.82 13.53 -10.86
C HIS A 63 -3.83 12.43 -10.42
N VAL A 64 -3.11 12.63 -9.31
CA VAL A 64 -2.05 11.75 -8.83
C VAL A 64 -2.57 10.84 -7.74
N ASP A 65 -2.35 9.54 -7.90
CA ASP A 65 -2.59 8.56 -6.84
C ASP A 65 -1.36 8.51 -5.92
N VAL A 66 -1.60 8.68 -4.62
CA VAL A 66 -0.55 8.73 -3.59
C VAL A 66 -0.79 7.63 -2.59
N SER A 67 0.23 6.82 -2.37
CA SER A 67 0.25 5.75 -1.39
C SER A 67 1.31 6.02 -0.33
N GLN A 68 0.88 6.22 0.91
CA GLN A 68 1.77 6.22 2.07
C GLN A 68 1.83 4.81 2.63
N VAL A 69 3.03 4.25 2.74
CA VAL A 69 3.28 2.89 3.20
C VAL A 69 4.15 2.94 4.44
N GLU A 70 3.70 2.32 5.51
CA GLU A 70 4.47 2.12 6.73
C GLU A 70 4.55 0.62 6.99
N SER A 71 5.74 0.12 7.34
CA SER A 71 5.94 -1.32 7.57
C SER A 71 7.15 -1.60 8.44
N CYS A 72 7.15 -2.78 9.05
CA CYS A 72 8.37 -3.43 9.53
C CYS A 72 9.44 -3.59 8.43
N ALA A 73 10.65 -3.91 8.87
CA ALA A 73 11.70 -4.41 7.97
C ALA A 73 11.22 -5.67 7.23
N GLN A 74 11.40 -5.66 5.91
CA GLN A 74 10.99 -6.74 5.01
C GLN A 74 11.88 -6.75 3.77
N HIS A 75 11.97 -7.90 3.10
CA HIS A 75 12.61 -8.01 1.80
C HIS A 75 11.56 -8.26 0.72
N MET A 76 11.58 -7.40 -0.29
CA MET A 76 10.65 -7.45 -1.42
C MET A 76 11.47 -7.42 -2.70
N ALA A 77 11.15 -8.32 -3.63
CA ALA A 77 11.80 -8.34 -4.93
C ALA A 77 10.74 -8.35 -6.03
N ARG A 78 11.04 -7.67 -7.13
CA ARG A 78 10.25 -7.80 -8.35
C ARG A 78 11.00 -8.70 -9.30
N THR A 79 10.42 -9.84 -9.65
CA THR A 79 11.04 -10.79 -10.57
C THR A 79 10.80 -10.39 -12.03
N ALA A 80 11.55 -10.98 -12.97
CA ALA A 80 11.53 -10.61 -14.38
C ALA A 80 10.14 -10.70 -15.07
N PRO A 81 9.29 -11.72 -14.80
CA PRO A 81 7.97 -11.79 -15.42
C PRO A 81 7.04 -10.63 -15.02
N PRO A 82 6.92 -10.25 -13.73
CA PRO A 82 6.20 -9.03 -13.32
C PRO A 82 6.71 -7.71 -13.91
N ILE A 83 8.00 -7.62 -14.26
CA ILE A 83 8.59 -6.43 -14.92
C ILE A 83 8.21 -6.39 -16.39
N ALA A 84 8.30 -7.52 -17.09
CA ALA A 84 8.01 -7.61 -18.53
C ALA A 84 6.54 -7.28 -18.88
N GLN A 85 5.61 -7.48 -17.94
CA GLN A 85 4.18 -7.19 -18.11
C GLN A 85 3.79 -5.78 -17.62
N ALA A 86 4.75 -4.95 -17.20
CA ALA A 86 4.47 -3.66 -16.57
C ALA A 86 4.11 -2.58 -17.62
N ASP A 87 2.82 -2.41 -17.88
CA ASP A 87 2.32 -1.46 -18.89
C ASP A 87 2.21 0.00 -18.38
N LYS A 88 2.71 0.30 -17.17
CA LYS A 88 2.62 1.63 -16.55
C LYS A 88 3.99 2.12 -16.11
N GLU A 89 4.57 3.00 -16.90
CA GLU A 89 5.58 3.95 -16.42
C GLU A 89 4.89 4.88 -15.42
N TYR A 90 5.13 4.67 -14.12
CA TYR A 90 4.50 5.46 -13.04
C TYR A 90 5.07 6.88 -12.93
N PHE A 91 6.24 7.13 -13.52
CA PHE A 91 6.88 8.43 -13.58
C PHE A 91 7.27 8.69 -15.04
N SER A 92 6.49 9.52 -15.73
CA SER A 92 6.77 10.04 -17.08
C SER A 92 6.73 11.56 -17.08
#